data_AF-A0A957ABB1-F1
#
_entry.id   AF-A0A957ABB1-F1
#
_cell.length_a   1.000
_cell.length_b   1.000
_cell.length_c   1.000
_cell.angle_alpha   90.00
_cell.angle_beta   90.00
_cell.angle_gamma   90.00
#
_symmetry.space_group_name_H-M   'P 1'
#
loop_
_entity.id
_entity.type
_entity.pdbx_description
1 polymer ?
#
loop_
_entity_poly.entity_id
_entity_poly.type
_entity_poly.pdbx_seq_one_letter_code
_entity_poly.pdbx_strand_id
1 'polypeptide(L)' 'EPGTDTFAAVVATFGEDLVADDGTIDRRVLGGKVFGKPDELKKLTDIVWPGIRRLASAELSALEVAGN' A
#
# COMPACT_ATOMS: atom_id res chain seq x y z
N GLU A 1 4.88 5.66 -0.18
CA GLU A 1 6.11 6.17 0.47
C GLU A 1 5.87 6.33 1.97
N PRO A 2 6.91 6.35 2.82
CA PRO A 2 6.75 6.81 4.20
C PRO A 2 6.13 8.23 4.17
N GLY A 3 4.90 8.36 4.68
CA GLY A 3 4.14 9.62 4.67
C GLY A 3 2.86 9.64 3.82
N THR A 4 2.57 8.59 3.04
CA THR A 4 1.24 8.44 2.42
C THR A 4 0.21 7.88 3.41
N ASP A 5 -1.06 8.27 3.33
CA ASP A 5 -2.16 7.76 4.19
C ASP A 5 -2.18 6.22 4.29
N THR A 6 -1.81 5.55 3.20
CA THR A 6 -1.68 4.09 3.10
C THR A 6 -0.67 3.54 4.11
N PHE A 7 0.46 4.21 4.33
CA PHE A 7 1.49 3.79 5.29
C PHE A 7 0.95 3.83 6.72
N ALA A 8 0.36 4.96 7.13
CA ALA A 8 -0.20 5.14 8.47
C ALA A 8 -1.32 4.13 8.75
N ALA A 9 -2.21 3.88 7.78
CA ALA A 9 -3.27 2.90 7.90
C ALA A 9 -2.75 1.46 8.02
N VAL A 10 -1.69 1.09 7.29
CA VAL A 10 -1.05 -0.22 7.42
C VAL A 10 -0.38 -0.37 8.79
N VAL A 11 0.37 0.63 9.25
CA VAL A 11 1.00 0.61 10.58
C VAL A 11 -0.05 0.52 11.69
N ALA A 12 -1.14 1.27 11.61
CA ALA A 12 -2.23 1.21 12.58
C ALA A 12 -2.96 -0.14 12.59
N THR A 13 -3.05 -0.82 11.43
CA THR A 13 -3.77 -2.11 11.31
C THR A 13 -2.90 -3.29 11.72
N PHE A 14 -1.63 -3.28 11.35
CA PHE A 14 -0.72 -4.43 11.48
C PHE A 14 0.32 -4.26 12.59
N GLY A 15 0.42 -3.07 13.21
CA GLY A 15 1.31 -2.72 14.31
C GLY A 15 2.56 -1.95 13.84
N GLU A 16 3.22 -1.23 14.75
CA GLU A 16 4.46 -0.51 14.44
C GLU A 16 5.67 -1.43 14.20
N ASP A 17 5.58 -2.71 14.58
CA ASP A 17 6.64 -3.72 14.38
C ASP A 17 6.99 -4.00 12.91
N LEU A 18 6.16 -3.53 11.98
CA LEU A 18 6.41 -3.64 10.53
C LEU A 18 7.15 -2.44 9.96
N VAL A 19 7.46 -1.42 10.75
CA VAL A 19 8.30 -0.30 10.33
C VAL A 19 9.75 -0.69 10.58
N ALA A 20 10.54 -0.78 9.50
CA ALA A 20 11.97 -1.00 9.59
C ALA A 20 12.69 0.24 10.14
N ASP A 21 13.94 0.08 10.58
CA ASP A 21 14.76 1.18 11.11
C ASP A 21 14.96 2.35 10.12
N ASP A 22 14.78 2.08 8.82
CA ASP A 22 14.83 3.09 7.75
C ASP A 22 13.51 3.87 7.58
N GLY A 23 12.49 3.57 8.39
CA GLY A 23 11.16 4.17 8.33
C GLY A 23 10.25 3.60 7.24
N THR A 24 10.66 2.51 6.57
CA THR A 24 9.86 1.87 5.50
C THR A 24 9.11 0.65 6.01
N ILE A 25 8.13 0.16 5.22
CA ILE A 25 7.40 -1.08 5.54
C ILE A 25 8.32 -2.29 5.32
N ASP A 26 8.60 -3.06 6.37
CA ASP A 26 9.26 -4.36 6.29
C ASP A 26 8.31 -5.39 5.64
N ARG A 27 8.57 -5.69 4.37
CA ARG A 27 7.81 -6.66 3.59
C ARG A 27 7.93 -8.09 4.10
N ARG A 28 8.99 -8.46 4.84
CA ARG A 28 9.10 -9.79 5.46
C ARG A 28 8.12 -9.92 6.61
N VAL A 29 8.10 -8.93 7.51
CA VAL A 29 7.18 -8.91 8.66
C VAL A 29 5.74 -8.79 8.17
N LEU A 30 5.46 -7.83 7.27
CA LEU A 30 4.14 -7.67 6.68
C LEU A 30 3.72 -8.96 5.95
N GLY A 31 4.63 -9.54 5.16
CA GLY A 31 4.44 -10.81 4.49
C GLY A 31 4.00 -11.90 5.47
N GLY A 32 4.74 -12.13 6.55
CA GLY A 32 4.35 -13.12 7.57
C GLY A 32 2.98 -12.86 8.24
N LYS A 33 2.53 -11.60 8.28
CA LYS A 33 1.21 -11.24 8.83
C LYS A 33 0.07 -11.43 7.83
N VAL A 34 0.30 -11.19 6.54
CA VAL A 34 -0.75 -11.23 5.49
C VAL A 34 -0.75 -12.50 4.64
N PHE A 35 0.39 -13.18 4.49
CA PHE A 35 0.48 -14.42 3.72
C PHE A 35 -0.27 -15.54 4.43
N GLY A 36 -1.15 -16.24 3.70
CA GLY A 36 -1.99 -17.30 4.25
C GLY A 36 -3.18 -16.81 5.09
N LYS A 37 -3.37 -15.49 5.24
CA LYS A 37 -4.50 -14.89 5.94
C LYS A 37 -5.33 -14.03 5.00
N PRO A 38 -6.38 -14.58 4.37
CA PRO A 38 -7.17 -13.84 3.38
C PRO A 38 -7.83 -12.58 3.96
N ASP A 39 -8.24 -12.59 5.23
CA ASP A 39 -8.82 -11.41 5.89
C ASP A 39 -7.81 -10.26 6.06
N GLU A 40 -6.58 -10.60 6.45
CA GLU A 40 -5.49 -9.65 6.60
C GLU A 40 -5.01 -9.12 5.24
N LEU A 41 -4.92 -10.01 4.24
CA LEU A 41 -4.62 -9.62 2.87
C LEU A 41 -5.69 -8.66 2.34
N LYS A 42 -6.98 -8.94 2.62
CA LYS A 42 -8.08 -8.08 2.23
C LYS A 42 -7.95 -6.68 2.84
N LYS A 43 -7.68 -6.57 4.15
CA LYS A 43 -7.44 -5.28 4.82
C LYS A 43 -6.31 -4.50 4.17
N LEU A 44 -5.17 -5.16 3.92
CA LEU A 44 -4.03 -4.53 3.25
C LEU A 44 -4.43 -4.02 1.87
N THR A 45 -5.11 -4.86 1.09
CA THR A 45 -5.55 -4.47 -0.26
C THR A 45 -6.58 -3.34 -0.22
N ASP A 46 -7.54 -3.34 0.70
CA ASP A 46 -8.55 -2.28 0.83
C ASP A 46 -7.91 -0.91 1.15
N ILE A 47 -6.79 -0.91 1.86
CA ILE A 47 -5.99 0.30 2.16
C ILE A 47 -5.17 0.75 0.94
N VAL A 48 -4.62 -0.19 0.17
CA VAL A 48 -3.71 0.08 -0.96
C VAL A 48 -4.45 0.40 -2.26
N TRP A 49 -5.56 -0.29 -2.55
CA TRP A 49 -6.33 -0.15 -3.80
C TRP A 49 -6.80 1.27 -4.10
N PRO A 50 -7.27 2.10 -3.13
CA PRO A 50 -7.65 3.48 -3.40
C PRO A 50 -6.50 4.33 -3.92
N GLY A 51 -5.28 4.11 -3.41
CA GLY A 51 -4.07 4.78 -3.87
C GLY A 51 -3.67 4.34 -5.27
N ILE A 52 -3.66 3.02 -5.52
CA ILE A 52 -3.37 2.47 -6.85
C ILE A 52 -4.40 2.94 -7.88
N ARG A 53 -5.69 2.98 -7.53
CA ARG A 53 -6.76 3.43 -8.43
C ARG A 53 -6.57 4.89 -8.86
N ARG A 54 -6.14 5.76 -7.95
CA ARG A 54 -5.82 7.16 -8.27
C ARG A 54 -4.61 7.26 -9.22
N LEU A 55 -3.54 6.54 -8.93
CA LEU A 55 -2.34 6.52 -9.77
C LEU A 55 -2.63 5.93 -11.16
N ALA A 56 -3.33 4.80 -11.22
CA ALA A 56 -3.73 4.16 -12.47
C ALA A 56 -4.65 5.07 -13.30
N SER A 57 -5.60 5.77 -12.68
CA SER A 57 -6.45 6.75 -13.38
C SER A 57 -5.65 7.94 -13.90
N ALA A 58 -4.67 8.43 -13.14
CA ALA A 58 -3.81 9.54 -13.57
C ALA A 58 -2.91 9.12 -14.74
N GLU A 59 -2.36 7.92 -14.72
CA GLU A 59 -1.53 7.36 -15.79
C GLU A 59 -2.34 7.15 -17.08
N LEU A 60 -3.58 6.66 -16.96
CA LEU A 60 -4.51 6.54 -18.09
C LEU A 60 -4.77 7.90 -18.75
N SER A 61 -5.00 8.96 -17.97
CA SER A 61 -5.15 10.32 -18.50
C SER A 61 -3.84 10.89 -19.07
N ALA A 62 -2.68 10.51 -18.53
CA ALA A 62 -1.38 10.94 -19.06
C ALA A 62 -1.10 10.30 -20.44
N LEU A 63 -1.55 9.06 -20.66
CA LEU A 63 -1.44 8.38 -21.95
C LEU A 63 -2.38 8.97 -23.02
N GLU A 64 -3.55 9.49 -22.63
CA GLU A 64 -4.46 10.19 -23.56
C GLU A 64 -3.88 11.53 -24.06
N VAL A 65 -3.05 12.21 -23.25
CA VAL A 65 -2.46 13.50 -23.61
C VAL A 65 -1.21 13.36 -24.49
N ALA A 66 -0.45 12.26 -24.39
CA ALA A 66 0.74 12.01 -25.21
C ALA A 66 0.44 11.48 -26.62
N GLY A 67 -0.83 11.20 -26.92
CA GLY A 67 -1.31 10.64 -28.20
C GLY A 67 -1.97 11.65 -29.15
N ASN A 68 -1.73 12.96 -29.00
CA ASN A 68 -2.16 14.03 -29.91
C ASN A 68 -0.98 14.95 -30.27
#